data_AF-A0A2D6HJG2-F1
#
_entry.id   AF-A0A2D6HJG2-F1
#
_cell.length_a   1.000
_cell.length_b   1.000
_cell.length_c   1.000
_cell.angle_alpha   90.00
_cell.angle_beta   90.00
_cell.angle_gamma   90.00
#
_symmetry.space_group_name_H-M   'P 1'
#
loop_
_entity.id
_entity.type
_entity.pdbx_description
1 polymer ?
#
loop_
_entity_poly.entity_id
_entity_poly.type
_entity_poly.pdbx_seq_one_letter_code
_entity_poly.pdbx_strand_id
1 'polypeptide(L)'
;MARRPAPPCVMDVSPIELSLALVAASLGGALLPLARRWSAGGLHLFAAVSAGIFLGTVFLHLQPELAELGAEHDSAPWLAALGGFLGLFLLEKVWLRGGGANLELDGHTVLWVSLLVGLSVHALAAGVALSALLGASAGAGVLLLPLLWHKMTESFSLATVMKLAGVGNGRGLWVQLLFAAVTPAGLLLGARFADGAAAQPILLGFASGTFLYVAVCDLLPEVFHDLDRARDRVLGLLAGVVAVAALPHHLDGDPSFVPVFLARSLDVFVAMAPYLLGGFLLAGFISQLIRPAWLARHLSGNDLSSVGIASVVGAPLPLCSCSVIPLAVALRRSGASKGSTSAFLISTPETGIDSVSVTYALLDPLMALVRPLAAVASALFTGMAVSLFARSRHDDTPRAGLGDGGGGGSCCKKAAALTAPVEERPPEAGNLVVRALRYAFVEMLDDLAGALLAGILLSGLMTAVIPDAWFDGALFSGAMGLVVMLMIGVPIYVCAAASTPLAAAMVLKGLSPGAALVFLLAGPATNMATLAVMARTLGARVVAVHIAGLASVTLALGFAVDWLYRSLGRELVARAGEHHAAHGGGLGPACAVVFGLLLAAALWRPRARKDAPASSGAGGAGSAALRTP
;
A
#
# COMPACT_ATOMS: atom_id res chain seq x y z
N MET A 1 -2.70 5.28 48.39
CA MET A 1 -1.35 5.17 47.80
C MET A 1 -0.85 3.74 47.97
N ALA A 2 -1.20 2.84 47.05
CA ALA A 2 -0.59 1.52 46.98
C ALA A 2 0.80 1.67 46.35
N ARG A 3 1.85 1.18 47.03
CA ARG A 3 3.22 1.23 46.54
C ARG A 3 3.31 0.41 45.24
N ARG A 4 3.72 1.05 44.14
CA ARG A 4 4.14 0.33 42.93
C ARG A 4 5.25 -0.66 43.31
N PRO A 5 5.25 -1.89 42.78
CA PRO A 5 6.36 -2.83 43.00
C PRO A 5 7.67 -2.22 42.49
N ALA A 6 8.78 -2.52 43.18
CA ALA A 6 10.10 -2.03 42.79
C ALA A 6 10.41 -2.43 41.32
N PRO A 7 11.02 -1.55 40.51
CA PRO A 7 11.39 -1.91 39.15
C PRO A 7 12.36 -3.11 39.17
N PRO A 8 12.28 -4.03 38.19
CA PRO A 8 13.20 -5.15 38.10
C PRO A 8 14.64 -4.65 38.00
N CYS A 9 15.60 -5.43 38.50
CA CYS A 9 17.04 -5.15 38.48
C CYS A 9 17.46 -4.46 37.17
N VAL A 10 17.81 -3.17 37.27
CA VAL A 10 18.42 -2.42 36.19
C VAL A 10 19.78 -3.05 35.97
N MET A 11 19.96 -3.79 34.86
CA MET A 11 21.29 -4.18 34.42
C MET A 11 22.01 -2.91 33.96
N ASP A 12 23.09 -2.55 34.64
CA ASP A 12 24.03 -1.55 34.15
C ASP A 12 24.79 -2.16 32.96
N VAL A 13 24.23 -2.00 31.75
CA VAL A 13 24.83 -2.50 30.52
C VAL A 13 25.80 -1.45 29.98
N SER A 14 27.07 -1.81 29.83
CA SER A 14 28.03 -0.90 29.21
C SER A 14 27.72 -0.71 27.71
N PRO A 15 28.08 0.45 27.10
CA PRO A 15 27.88 0.66 25.66
C PRO A 15 28.52 -0.42 24.77
N ILE A 16 29.61 -1.03 25.24
CA ILE A 16 30.31 -2.12 24.54
C ILE A 16 29.49 -3.40 24.60
N GLU A 17 29.00 -3.80 25.78
CA GLU A 17 28.14 -4.98 25.94
C GLU A 17 26.85 -4.85 25.12
N LEU A 18 26.24 -3.68 25.13
CA LEU A 18 25.07 -3.38 24.30
C LEU A 18 25.39 -3.50 22.81
N SER A 19 26.52 -2.95 22.36
CA SER A 19 26.95 -3.04 20.97
C SER A 19 27.18 -4.49 20.54
N LEU A 20 27.82 -5.30 21.39
CA LEU A 20 28.04 -6.73 21.14
C LEU A 20 26.72 -7.50 21.09
N ALA A 21 25.78 -7.20 22.00
CA ALA A 21 24.46 -7.80 22.03
C ALA A 21 23.66 -7.46 20.75
N LEU A 22 23.70 -6.21 20.29
CA LEU A 22 23.04 -5.77 19.05
C LEU A 22 23.62 -6.46 17.81
N VAL A 23 24.95 -6.59 17.75
CA VAL A 23 25.62 -7.33 16.67
C VAL A 23 25.20 -8.80 16.69
N ALA A 24 25.23 -9.44 17.85
CA ALA A 24 24.81 -10.83 18.02
C ALA A 24 23.34 -11.04 17.63
N ALA A 25 22.44 -10.15 18.05
CA ALA A 25 21.02 -10.19 17.70
C ALA A 25 20.81 -10.01 16.19
N SER A 26 21.51 -9.06 15.55
CA SER A 26 21.46 -8.87 14.11
C SER A 26 21.91 -10.14 13.37
N LEU A 27 23.07 -10.70 13.74
CA LEU A 27 23.55 -11.92 13.11
C LEU A 27 22.61 -13.11 13.35
N GLY A 28 22.06 -13.24 14.55
CA GLY A 28 21.06 -14.25 14.91
C GLY A 28 19.82 -14.18 14.02
N GLY A 29 19.33 -12.97 13.73
CA GLY A 29 18.18 -12.75 12.85
C GLY A 29 18.43 -13.19 11.41
N ALA A 30 19.65 -13.01 10.91
CA ALA A 30 20.03 -13.45 9.57
C ALA A 30 20.23 -14.97 9.45
N LEU A 31 20.40 -15.72 10.55
CA LEU A 31 20.70 -17.15 10.50
C LEU A 31 19.60 -17.93 9.81
N LEU A 32 18.33 -17.74 10.16
CA LEU A 32 17.24 -18.57 9.64
C LEU A 32 17.08 -18.47 8.11
N PRO A 33 17.05 -17.27 7.49
CA PRO A 33 16.98 -17.16 6.03
C PRO A 33 18.26 -17.64 5.32
N LEU A 34 19.43 -17.52 5.95
CA LEU A 34 20.71 -17.94 5.37
C LEU A 34 21.06 -19.42 5.60
N ALA A 35 20.48 -20.07 6.61
CA ALA A 35 20.87 -21.42 7.06
C ALA A 35 20.68 -22.50 5.99
N ARG A 36 19.68 -22.35 5.12
CA ARG A 36 19.38 -23.32 4.06
C ARG A 36 18.80 -22.66 2.82
N ARG A 37 18.67 -23.44 1.74
CA ARG A 37 17.92 -23.02 0.55
C ARG A 37 16.44 -23.18 0.80
N TRP A 38 15.76 -22.06 0.98
CA TRP A 38 14.31 -21.98 1.12
C TRP A 38 13.65 -21.93 -0.27
N SER A 39 12.40 -22.39 -0.35
CA SER A 39 11.57 -22.17 -1.54
C SER A 39 11.15 -20.70 -1.62
N ALA A 40 10.86 -20.21 -2.84
CA ALA A 40 10.37 -18.84 -3.04
C ALA A 40 9.14 -18.54 -2.16
N GLY A 41 8.17 -19.46 -2.13
CA GLY A 41 6.99 -19.33 -1.27
C GLY A 41 7.29 -19.24 0.24
N GLY A 42 8.33 -19.93 0.72
CA GLY A 42 8.77 -19.82 2.12
C GLY A 42 9.41 -18.48 2.44
N LEU A 43 10.18 -17.91 1.51
CA LEU A 43 10.77 -16.58 1.67
C LEU A 43 9.73 -15.46 1.58
N HIS A 44 8.71 -15.58 0.73
CA HIS A 44 7.58 -14.65 0.71
C HIS A 44 6.78 -14.68 2.02
N LEU A 45 6.64 -15.86 2.64
CA LEU A 45 6.05 -15.97 3.98
C LEU A 45 6.91 -15.26 5.04
N PHE A 46 8.24 -15.42 4.98
CA PHE A 46 9.15 -14.70 5.87
C PHE A 46 9.06 -13.18 5.69
N ALA A 47 8.96 -12.70 4.45
CA ALA A 47 8.74 -11.28 4.16
C ALA A 47 7.41 -10.79 4.75
N ALA A 48 6.35 -11.61 4.70
CA ALA A 48 5.07 -11.27 5.30
C ALA A 48 5.12 -11.19 6.83
N VAL A 49 5.81 -12.14 7.49
CA VAL A 49 6.07 -12.07 8.94
C VAL A 49 6.84 -10.81 9.30
N SER A 50 7.88 -10.48 8.54
CA SER A 50 8.65 -9.23 8.70
C SER A 50 7.76 -8.00 8.55
N ALA A 51 6.90 -7.94 7.54
CA ALA A 51 5.96 -6.84 7.36
C ALA A 51 5.07 -6.64 8.61
N GLY A 52 4.61 -7.75 9.19
CA GLY A 52 3.77 -7.74 10.40
C GLY A 52 4.50 -7.22 11.62
N ILE A 53 5.75 -7.67 11.82
CA ILE A 53 6.60 -7.19 12.90
C ILE A 53 6.87 -5.68 12.75
N PHE A 54 7.25 -5.22 11.56
CA PHE A 54 7.52 -3.80 11.33
C PHE A 54 6.28 -2.93 11.57
N LEU A 55 5.11 -3.36 11.08
CA LEU A 55 3.85 -2.65 11.27
C LEU A 55 3.45 -2.63 12.75
N GLY A 56 3.61 -3.76 13.45
CA GLY A 56 3.44 -3.87 14.90
C GLY A 56 4.38 -2.95 15.67
N THR A 57 5.67 -2.91 15.32
CA THR A 57 6.66 -2.05 16.00
C THR A 57 6.34 -0.57 15.79
N VAL A 58 5.97 -0.16 14.57
CA VAL A 58 5.61 1.23 14.28
C VAL A 58 4.42 1.67 15.11
N PHE A 59 3.31 0.93 15.04
CA PHE A 59 2.07 1.37 15.68
C PHE A 59 2.05 1.10 17.18
N LEU A 60 2.60 -0.01 17.67
CA LEU A 60 2.50 -0.39 19.09
C LEU A 60 3.61 0.19 19.96
N HIS A 61 4.75 0.58 19.37
CA HIS A 61 5.90 1.06 20.14
C HIS A 61 6.34 2.45 19.69
N LEU A 62 6.78 2.60 18.43
CA LEU A 62 7.47 3.83 18.00
C LEU A 62 6.56 5.06 17.95
N GLN A 63 5.35 4.93 17.40
CA GLN A 63 4.42 6.05 17.27
C GLN A 63 3.80 6.49 18.60
N PRO A 64 3.34 5.61 19.49
CA PRO A 64 2.87 5.99 20.83
C PRO A 64 3.99 6.66 21.65
N GLU A 65 5.20 6.12 21.63
CA GLU A 65 6.35 6.72 22.33
C GLU A 65 6.70 8.11 21.74
N LEU A 66 6.61 8.28 20.42
CA LEU A 66 6.77 9.58 19.76
C LEU A 66 5.71 10.59 20.22
N ALA A 67 4.48 10.14 20.46
CA ALA A 67 3.39 10.97 20.96
C ALA A 67 3.57 11.36 22.43
N GLU A 68 4.17 10.49 23.25
CA GLU A 68 4.49 10.79 24.65
C GLU A 68 5.70 11.72 24.78
N LEU A 69 6.72 11.54 23.94
CA LEU A 69 7.95 12.35 23.94
C LEU A 69 7.76 13.71 23.24
N GLY A 70 6.88 13.79 22.25
CA GLY A 70 6.45 15.05 21.66
C GLY A 70 5.48 15.75 22.59
N ALA A 71 5.96 16.70 23.41
CA ALA A 71 5.09 17.56 24.22
C ALA A 71 3.94 18.12 23.36
N GLU A 72 2.75 18.32 23.96
CA GLU A 72 1.43 18.52 23.30
C GLU A 72 1.34 19.51 22.11
N HIS A 73 2.39 20.28 21.78
CA HIS A 73 2.39 21.25 20.68
C HIS A 73 3.66 21.25 19.80
N ASP A 74 4.63 20.33 19.99
CA ASP A 74 5.79 20.25 19.10
C ASP A 74 5.55 19.31 17.90
N SER A 75 5.50 19.90 16.71
CA SER A 75 5.31 19.16 15.45
C SER A 75 6.61 18.62 14.85
N ALA A 76 7.78 19.01 15.39
CA ALA A 76 9.07 18.60 14.86
C ALA A 76 9.29 17.08 14.80
N PRO A 77 8.91 16.27 15.83
CA PRO A 77 9.07 14.81 15.78
C PRO A 77 8.20 14.17 14.68
N TRP A 78 6.98 14.65 14.50
CA TRP A 78 6.07 14.19 13.46
C TRP A 78 6.52 14.59 12.06
N LEU A 79 7.06 15.79 11.90
CA LEU A 79 7.69 16.24 10.66
C LEU A 79 8.93 15.40 10.34
N ALA A 80 9.70 15.00 11.35
CA ALA A 80 10.83 14.09 11.17
C ALA A 80 10.35 12.70 10.73
N ALA A 81 9.24 12.18 11.26
CA ALA A 81 8.63 10.95 10.78
C ALA A 81 8.17 11.04 9.33
N LEU A 82 7.48 12.11 8.95
CA LEU A 82 7.13 12.35 7.55
C LEU A 82 8.40 12.46 6.68
N GLY A 83 9.42 13.18 7.15
CA GLY A 83 10.70 13.34 6.48
C GLY A 83 11.45 12.01 6.30
N GLY A 84 11.42 11.11 7.27
CA GLY A 84 11.99 9.77 7.17
C GLY A 84 11.25 8.90 6.14
N PHE A 85 9.92 8.92 6.18
CA PHE A 85 9.08 8.19 5.23
C PHE A 85 9.31 8.67 3.79
N LEU A 86 9.24 9.98 3.57
CA LEU A 86 9.45 10.60 2.25
C LEU A 86 10.90 10.54 1.78
N GLY A 87 11.85 10.70 2.69
CA GLY A 87 13.27 10.61 2.38
C GLY A 87 13.61 9.25 1.80
N LEU A 88 13.09 8.17 2.39
CA LEU A 88 13.31 6.83 1.87
C LEU A 88 12.56 6.58 0.56
N PHE A 89 11.32 7.10 0.43
CA PHE A 89 10.59 7.10 -0.84
C PHE A 89 11.40 7.75 -1.97
N LEU A 90 11.93 8.95 -1.75
CA LEU A 90 12.71 9.67 -2.75
C LEU A 90 14.01 8.93 -3.06
N LEU A 91 14.70 8.43 -2.04
CA LEU A 91 15.94 7.68 -2.21
C LEU A 91 15.74 6.43 -3.08
N GLU A 92 14.70 5.63 -2.80
CA GLU A 92 14.44 4.45 -3.57
C GLU A 92 13.93 4.78 -4.98
N LYS A 93 12.90 5.62 -5.08
CA LYS A 93 12.17 5.78 -6.34
C LYS A 93 12.82 6.79 -7.29
N VAL A 94 13.39 7.86 -6.75
CA VAL A 94 14.01 8.92 -7.57
C VAL A 94 15.48 8.59 -7.80
N TRP A 95 16.22 8.22 -6.76
CA TRP A 95 17.67 8.03 -6.89
C TRP A 95 18.05 6.63 -7.40
N LEU A 96 17.67 5.56 -6.69
CA LEU A 96 18.05 4.19 -7.07
C LEU A 96 17.42 3.74 -8.39
N ARG A 97 16.14 4.06 -8.62
CA ARG A 97 15.43 3.69 -9.87
C ARG A 97 15.60 4.70 -11.01
N GLY A 98 15.84 5.98 -10.71
CA GLY A 98 16.00 7.03 -11.72
C GLY A 98 17.42 7.13 -12.29
N GLY A 99 18.45 6.72 -11.54
CA GLY A 99 19.85 6.75 -12.00
C GLY A 99 20.24 5.60 -12.95
N GLY A 100 19.40 4.58 -13.09
CA GLY A 100 19.65 3.43 -13.95
C GLY A 100 19.30 3.68 -15.42
N ALA A 101 20.23 4.27 -16.17
CA ALA A 101 20.19 4.15 -17.62
C ALA A 101 20.41 2.66 -18.01
N ASN A 102 19.43 2.07 -18.71
CA ASN A 102 19.54 0.83 -19.51
C ASN A 102 19.91 -0.50 -18.82
N LEU A 103 19.97 -0.60 -17.49
CA LEU A 103 20.08 -1.91 -16.82
C LEU A 103 18.70 -2.38 -16.37
N GLU A 104 18.16 -3.42 -17.02
CA GLU A 104 17.04 -4.22 -16.52
C GLU A 104 17.48 -4.96 -15.25
N LEU A 105 17.55 -4.24 -14.12
CA LEU A 105 17.74 -4.86 -12.81
C LEU A 105 16.45 -5.59 -12.42
N ASP A 106 16.60 -6.83 -11.96
CA ASP A 106 15.50 -7.62 -11.41
C ASP A 106 14.85 -6.88 -10.22
N GLY A 107 13.51 -6.95 -10.12
CA GLY A 107 12.73 -6.23 -9.12
C GLY A 107 13.17 -6.53 -7.68
N HIS A 108 13.53 -7.79 -7.41
CA HIS A 108 14.06 -8.18 -6.11
C HIS A 108 15.45 -7.59 -5.82
N THR A 109 16.26 -7.35 -6.85
CA THR A 109 17.59 -6.71 -6.69
C THR A 109 17.45 -5.27 -6.22
N VAL A 110 16.55 -4.51 -6.84
CA VAL A 110 16.25 -3.14 -6.40
C VAL A 110 15.68 -3.13 -4.98
N LEU A 111 14.82 -4.09 -4.66
CA LEU A 111 14.18 -4.21 -3.35
C LEU A 111 15.19 -4.44 -2.21
N TRP A 112 16.12 -5.39 -2.32
CA TRP A 112 17.08 -5.62 -1.21
C TRP A 112 18.09 -4.48 -1.05
N VAL A 113 18.47 -3.79 -2.14
CA VAL A 113 19.34 -2.61 -2.06
C VAL A 113 18.63 -1.46 -1.37
N SER A 114 17.37 -1.19 -1.75
CA SER A 114 16.51 -0.21 -1.09
C SER A 114 16.41 -0.50 0.41
N LEU A 115 16.08 -1.75 0.73
CA LEU A 115 15.90 -2.22 2.09
C LEU A 115 17.20 -2.10 2.91
N LEU A 116 18.34 -2.45 2.33
CA LEU A 116 19.65 -2.29 2.99
C LEU A 116 19.92 -0.83 3.33
N VAL A 117 19.73 0.08 2.37
CA VAL A 117 20.00 1.50 2.57
C VAL A 117 19.02 2.10 3.58
N GLY A 118 17.72 1.83 3.43
CA GLY A 118 16.67 2.31 4.32
C GLY A 118 16.83 1.82 5.76
N LEU A 119 17.06 0.52 5.95
CA LEU A 119 17.32 -0.04 7.27
C LEU A 119 18.63 0.47 7.85
N SER A 120 19.65 0.75 7.03
CA SER A 120 20.91 1.33 7.54
C SER A 120 20.71 2.75 8.04
N VAL A 121 19.98 3.57 7.29
CA VAL A 121 19.62 4.94 7.70
C VAL A 121 18.81 4.92 9.00
N HIS A 122 17.83 4.02 9.12
CA HIS A 122 17.10 3.80 10.36
C HIS A 122 18.02 3.36 11.50
N ALA A 123 18.81 2.29 11.31
CA ALA A 123 19.65 1.69 12.33
C ALA A 123 20.70 2.68 12.86
N LEU A 124 21.17 3.59 12.00
CA LEU A 124 22.05 4.67 12.39
C LEU A 124 21.31 5.69 13.27
N ALA A 125 20.14 6.17 12.84
CA ALA A 125 19.33 7.11 13.61
C ALA A 125 18.90 6.54 14.97
N ALA A 126 18.48 5.27 15.00
CA ALA A 126 18.13 4.55 16.22
C ALA A 126 19.35 4.40 17.15
N GLY A 127 20.54 4.11 16.61
CA GLY A 127 21.79 4.07 17.39
C GLY A 127 22.13 5.41 18.02
N VAL A 128 22.00 6.52 17.28
CA VAL A 128 22.23 7.88 17.80
C VAL A 128 21.20 8.23 18.88
N ALA A 129 19.92 7.89 18.69
CA ALA A 129 18.90 8.12 19.72
C ALA A 129 19.16 7.30 21.00
N LEU A 130 19.62 6.05 20.84
CA LEU A 130 19.90 5.14 21.95
C LEU A 130 21.05 5.63 22.85
N SER A 131 22.02 6.38 22.33
CA SER A 131 23.13 6.90 23.15
C SER A 131 22.65 7.89 24.22
N ALA A 132 21.57 8.63 23.94
CA ALA A 132 20.96 9.53 24.91
C ALA A 132 20.33 8.76 26.08
N LEU A 133 19.72 7.60 25.78
CA LEU A 133 19.10 6.71 26.77
C LEU A 133 20.11 6.12 27.75
N LEU A 134 21.31 5.77 27.27
CA LEU A 134 22.39 5.24 28.12
C LEU A 134 22.96 6.31 29.08
N GLY A 135 22.89 7.59 28.70
CA GLY A 135 23.33 8.70 29.55
C GLY A 135 22.38 9.02 30.71
N ALA A 136 21.11 8.60 30.64
CA ALA A 136 20.07 8.96 31.62
C ALA A 136 19.99 8.03 32.86
N SER A 137 20.79 6.97 32.93
CA SER A 137 21.09 6.13 34.12
C SER A 137 19.94 5.46 34.92
N ALA A 138 18.67 5.48 34.49
CA ALA A 138 17.62 4.73 35.18
C ALA A 138 16.60 4.12 34.19
N GLY A 139 16.94 3.01 33.54
CA GLY A 139 15.94 2.24 32.77
C GLY A 139 16.44 1.48 31.53
N ALA A 140 17.70 1.64 31.12
CA ALA A 140 18.24 1.03 29.90
C ALA A 140 18.07 -0.51 29.85
N GLY A 141 18.17 -1.19 31.00
CA GLY A 141 18.01 -2.64 31.08
C GLY A 141 16.60 -3.15 30.75
N VAL A 142 15.55 -2.34 31.00
CA VAL A 142 14.17 -2.73 30.70
C VAL A 142 13.96 -2.75 29.18
N LEU A 143 14.48 -1.76 28.45
CA LEU A 143 14.31 -1.61 26.99
C LEU A 143 15.27 -2.47 26.14
N LEU A 144 16.18 -3.21 26.76
CA LEU A 144 17.17 -4.03 26.06
C LEU A 144 16.53 -5.15 25.25
N LEU A 145 15.59 -5.89 25.84
CA LEU A 145 15.03 -7.09 25.21
C LEU A 145 14.22 -6.76 23.94
N PRO A 146 13.33 -5.75 23.91
CA PRO A 146 12.69 -5.30 22.68
C PRO A 146 13.67 -4.80 21.65
N LEU A 147 14.69 -4.05 22.08
CA LEU A 147 15.66 -3.51 21.16
C LEU A 147 16.44 -4.63 20.44
N LEU A 148 16.82 -5.68 21.18
CA LEU A 148 17.47 -6.86 20.60
C LEU A 148 16.52 -7.63 19.67
N TRP A 149 15.26 -7.84 20.09
CA TRP A 149 14.25 -8.48 19.24
C TRP A 149 14.03 -7.69 17.96
N HIS A 150 13.88 -6.39 18.08
CA HIS A 150 13.72 -5.44 16.99
C HIS A 150 14.90 -5.54 15.99
N LYS A 151 16.14 -5.47 16.48
CA LYS A 151 17.37 -5.61 15.66
C LYS A 151 17.45 -6.96 14.94
N MET A 152 17.02 -8.04 15.60
CA MET A 152 16.96 -9.38 15.03
C MET A 152 15.99 -9.42 13.84
N THR A 153 14.84 -8.76 13.96
CA THR A 153 13.80 -8.77 12.93
C THR A 153 14.16 -7.93 11.70
N GLU A 154 14.90 -6.83 11.87
CA GLU A 154 15.48 -6.08 10.75
C GLU A 154 16.41 -6.94 9.90
N SER A 155 17.32 -7.65 10.56
CA SER A 155 18.32 -8.47 9.87
C SER A 155 17.68 -9.71 9.24
N PHE A 156 16.67 -10.30 9.91
CA PHE A 156 15.83 -11.34 9.33
C PHE A 156 15.13 -10.89 8.04
N SER A 157 14.55 -9.69 8.05
CA SER A 157 13.89 -9.10 6.88
C SER A 157 14.89 -8.89 5.72
N LEU A 158 16.03 -8.24 5.99
CA LEU A 158 17.07 -8.01 5.00
C LEU A 158 17.61 -9.33 4.41
N ALA A 159 17.91 -10.33 5.24
CA ALA A 159 18.40 -11.63 4.77
C ALA A 159 17.38 -12.32 3.86
N THR A 160 16.09 -12.23 4.22
CA THR A 160 14.99 -12.83 3.47
C THR A 160 14.89 -12.24 2.07
N VAL A 161 14.87 -10.91 1.95
CA VAL A 161 14.75 -10.23 0.64
C VAL A 161 16.00 -10.43 -0.21
N MET A 162 17.20 -10.44 0.40
CA MET A 162 18.43 -10.80 -0.30
C MET A 162 18.37 -12.21 -0.90
N LYS A 163 17.78 -13.17 -0.17
CA LYS A 163 17.59 -14.54 -0.67
C LYS A 163 16.54 -14.61 -1.77
N LEU A 164 15.48 -13.80 -1.72
CA LEU A 164 14.52 -13.66 -2.83
C LEU A 164 15.21 -13.13 -4.09
N ALA A 165 16.14 -12.19 -3.94
CA ALA A 165 16.96 -11.66 -5.03
C ALA A 165 18.09 -12.60 -5.51
N GLY A 166 18.15 -13.84 -4.99
CA GLY A 166 19.16 -14.82 -5.38
C GLY A 166 20.57 -14.55 -4.86
N VAL A 167 20.74 -13.67 -3.86
CA VAL A 167 22.06 -13.39 -3.28
C VAL A 167 22.59 -14.63 -2.56
N GLY A 168 23.82 -15.03 -2.90
CA GLY A 168 24.49 -16.18 -2.29
C GLY A 168 24.85 -15.97 -0.82
N ASN A 169 24.86 -17.04 -0.02
CA ASN A 169 25.04 -16.98 1.43
C ASN A 169 26.31 -16.24 1.89
N GLY A 170 27.44 -16.39 1.18
CA GLY A 170 28.68 -15.69 1.52
C GLY A 170 28.57 -14.17 1.39
N ARG A 171 28.01 -13.69 0.26
CA ARG A 171 27.71 -12.27 0.08
C ARG A 171 26.65 -11.79 1.07
N GLY A 172 25.63 -12.61 1.31
CA GLY A 172 24.59 -12.37 2.30
C GLY A 172 25.15 -12.10 3.69
N LEU A 173 26.04 -12.98 4.17
CA LEU A 173 26.66 -12.86 5.47
C LEU A 173 27.54 -11.60 5.58
N TRP A 174 28.31 -11.28 4.54
CA TRP A 174 29.14 -10.06 4.53
C TRP A 174 28.31 -8.79 4.64
N VAL A 175 27.22 -8.69 3.88
CA VAL A 175 26.30 -7.54 3.97
C VAL A 175 25.68 -7.46 5.36
N GLN A 176 25.32 -8.60 5.97
CA GLN A 176 24.74 -8.62 7.31
C GLN A 176 25.73 -8.23 8.41
N LEU A 177 27.01 -8.57 8.26
CA LEU A 177 28.06 -8.11 9.16
C LEU A 177 28.24 -6.58 9.08
N LEU A 178 28.23 -6.03 7.87
CA LEU A 178 28.28 -4.58 7.67
C LEU A 178 27.06 -3.90 8.27
N PHE A 179 25.86 -4.44 8.01
CA PHE A 179 24.60 -3.91 8.56
C PHE A 179 24.56 -3.99 10.09
N ALA A 180 25.05 -5.08 10.69
CA ALA A 180 25.12 -5.25 12.14
C ALA A 180 26.00 -4.19 12.83
N ALA A 181 26.99 -3.63 12.13
CA ALA A 181 27.87 -2.58 12.64
C ALA A 181 27.23 -1.17 12.61
N VAL A 182 26.12 -0.97 11.89
CA VAL A 182 25.50 0.34 11.71
C VAL A 182 24.93 0.90 13.01
N THR A 183 24.20 0.11 13.80
CA THR A 183 23.64 0.56 15.09
C THR A 183 24.74 0.89 16.11
N PRO A 184 25.78 0.06 16.32
CA PRO A 184 26.94 0.45 17.12
C PRO A 184 27.64 1.73 16.62
N ALA A 185 27.77 1.91 15.31
CA ALA A 185 28.33 3.14 14.75
C ALA A 185 27.46 4.37 15.09
N GLY A 186 26.13 4.23 15.03
CA GLY A 186 25.18 5.24 15.46
C GLY A 186 25.31 5.56 16.95
N LEU A 187 25.45 4.53 17.80
CA LEU A 187 25.64 4.70 19.24
C LEU A 187 26.92 5.49 19.56
N LEU A 188 28.03 5.16 18.91
CA LEU A 188 29.30 5.87 19.07
C LEU A 188 29.22 7.31 18.54
N LEU A 189 28.49 7.53 17.46
CA LEU A 189 28.26 8.85 16.90
C LEU A 189 27.44 9.71 17.86
N GLY A 190 26.32 9.17 18.36
CA GLY A 190 25.44 9.87 19.29
C GLY A 190 26.12 10.20 20.63
N ALA A 191 27.00 9.33 21.13
CA ALA A 191 27.80 9.60 22.32
C ALA A 191 28.72 10.83 22.20
N ARG A 192 28.96 11.34 20.98
CA ARG A 192 29.76 12.56 20.74
C ARG A 192 28.92 13.83 20.66
N PHE A 193 27.59 13.74 20.58
CA PHE A 193 26.69 14.89 20.51
C PHE A 193 26.08 15.16 21.89
N ALA A 194 26.41 16.33 22.47
CA ALA A 194 26.06 16.69 23.86
C ALA A 194 24.55 16.93 24.10
N ASP A 195 23.76 17.18 23.06
CA ASP A 195 22.32 17.46 23.13
C ASP A 195 21.44 16.24 22.77
N GLY A 196 21.92 15.03 23.05
CA GLY A 196 21.25 13.78 22.66
C GLY A 196 19.79 13.67 23.15
N ALA A 197 19.46 14.24 24.31
CA ALA A 197 18.10 14.23 24.86
C ALA A 197 17.12 15.11 24.05
N ALA A 198 17.57 16.26 23.55
CA ALA A 198 16.74 17.15 22.74
C ALA A 198 16.56 16.62 21.30
N ALA A 199 17.55 15.88 20.79
CA ALA A 199 17.47 15.26 19.48
C ALA A 199 16.68 13.94 19.46
N GLN A 200 16.48 13.30 20.62
CA GLN A 200 15.85 11.97 20.72
C GLN A 200 14.45 11.91 20.08
N PRO A 201 13.50 12.84 20.35
CA PRO A 201 12.16 12.77 19.74
C PRO A 201 12.22 12.92 18.21
N ILE A 202 13.09 13.78 17.70
CA ILE A 202 13.27 14.00 16.25
C ILE A 202 13.84 12.75 15.58
N LEU A 203 14.88 12.15 16.17
CA LEU A 203 15.50 10.92 15.66
C LEU A 203 14.55 9.73 15.74
N LEU A 204 13.78 9.61 16.83
CA LEU A 204 12.74 8.59 16.96
C LEU A 204 11.66 8.77 15.91
N GLY A 205 11.22 10.01 15.66
CA GLY A 205 10.28 10.35 14.61
C GLY A 205 10.80 9.89 13.25
N PHE A 206 11.99 10.35 12.87
CA PHE A 206 12.64 9.94 11.63
C PHE A 206 12.79 8.41 11.49
N ALA A 207 13.17 7.73 12.57
CA ALA A 207 13.28 6.28 12.63
C ALA A 207 11.91 5.60 12.45
N SER A 208 10.84 6.11 13.06
CA SER A 208 9.46 5.63 12.88
C SER A 208 8.97 5.79 11.43
N GLY A 209 9.26 6.93 10.81
CA GLY A 209 8.92 7.23 9.42
C GLY A 209 9.55 6.28 8.41
N THR A 210 10.87 6.09 8.52
CA THR A 210 11.62 5.13 7.68
C THR A 210 11.10 3.71 7.85
N PHE A 211 10.67 3.34 9.06
CA PHE A 211 10.06 2.06 9.37
C PHE A 211 8.69 1.85 8.74
N LEU A 212 7.83 2.86 8.83
CA LEU A 212 6.53 2.82 8.20
C LEU A 212 6.66 2.69 6.68
N TYR A 213 7.66 3.35 6.08
CA TYR A 213 7.95 3.21 4.65
C TYR A 213 8.36 1.78 4.29
N VAL A 214 9.36 1.21 4.99
CA VAL A 214 9.80 -0.17 4.75
C VAL A 214 8.65 -1.16 4.93
N ALA A 215 7.82 -0.97 5.96
CA ALA A 215 6.67 -1.82 6.22
C ALA A 215 5.66 -1.77 5.06
N VAL A 216 5.21 -0.57 4.66
CA VAL A 216 4.06 -0.38 3.75
C VAL A 216 4.46 -0.41 2.28
N CYS A 217 5.62 0.13 1.92
CA CYS A 217 6.05 0.29 0.53
C CYS A 217 6.96 -0.83 0.04
N ASP A 218 7.76 -1.46 0.91
CA ASP A 218 8.72 -2.50 0.53
C ASP A 218 8.22 -3.92 0.88
N LEU A 219 7.76 -4.15 2.11
CA LEU A 219 7.44 -5.50 2.60
C LEU A 219 5.96 -5.88 2.43
N LEU A 220 5.03 -4.96 2.70
CA LEU A 220 3.59 -5.23 2.58
C LEU A 220 3.16 -5.67 1.17
N PRO A 221 3.68 -5.11 0.06
CA PRO A 221 3.35 -5.59 -1.28
C PRO A 221 3.71 -7.06 -1.50
N GLU A 222 4.73 -7.57 -0.81
CA GLU A 222 5.17 -8.97 -0.92
C GLU A 222 4.14 -9.97 -0.36
N VAL A 223 3.33 -9.52 0.60
CA VAL A 223 2.17 -10.26 1.13
C VAL A 223 1.14 -10.53 0.02
N PHE A 224 1.01 -9.59 -0.93
CA PHE A 224 0.01 -9.63 -2.00
C PHE A 224 0.61 -9.92 -3.39
N HIS A 225 1.92 -10.15 -3.48
CA HIS A 225 2.62 -10.35 -4.76
C HIS A 225 2.11 -11.57 -5.54
N ASP A 226 1.74 -12.63 -4.83
CA ASP A 226 1.15 -13.81 -5.46
C ASP A 226 -0.01 -14.32 -4.60
N LEU A 227 -1.15 -14.30 -5.27
CA LEU A 227 -2.46 -14.54 -4.72
C LEU A 227 -2.64 -16.01 -4.30
N ASP A 228 -1.95 -16.97 -4.92
CA ASP A 228 -2.09 -18.41 -4.66
C ASP A 228 -1.77 -18.82 -3.22
N ARG A 229 -0.91 -18.05 -2.54
CA ARG A 229 -0.53 -18.25 -1.12
C ARG A 229 -0.84 -17.05 -0.23
N ALA A 230 -1.75 -16.18 -0.67
CA ALA A 230 -2.10 -14.97 0.07
C ALA A 230 -2.55 -15.28 1.51
N ARG A 231 -3.29 -16.37 1.72
CA ARG A 231 -3.75 -16.80 3.06
C ARG A 231 -2.57 -16.99 4.02
N ASP A 232 -1.60 -17.83 3.64
CA ASP A 232 -0.47 -18.15 4.51
C ASP A 232 0.35 -16.90 4.82
N ARG A 233 0.48 -15.99 3.85
CA ARG A 233 1.19 -14.71 4.03
C ARG A 233 0.44 -13.75 4.93
N VAL A 234 -0.88 -13.61 4.78
CA VAL A 234 -1.70 -12.77 5.69
C VAL A 234 -1.65 -13.32 7.13
N LEU A 235 -1.68 -14.65 7.29
CA LEU A 235 -1.47 -15.27 8.61
C LEU A 235 -0.06 -14.98 9.14
N GLY A 236 0.96 -14.98 8.29
CA GLY A 236 2.31 -14.56 8.65
C GLY A 236 2.38 -13.10 9.11
N LEU A 237 1.74 -12.18 8.37
CA LEU A 237 1.61 -10.77 8.73
C LEU A 237 0.97 -10.62 10.13
N LEU A 238 -0.17 -11.27 10.36
CA LEU A 238 -0.86 -11.26 11.65
C LEU A 238 0.00 -11.83 12.77
N ALA A 239 0.69 -12.94 12.52
CA ALA A 239 1.60 -13.54 13.49
C ALA A 239 2.74 -12.58 13.87
N GLY A 240 3.26 -11.81 12.91
CA GLY A 240 4.25 -10.77 13.16
C GLY A 240 3.73 -9.65 14.06
N VAL A 241 2.53 -9.12 13.78
CA VAL A 241 1.89 -8.08 14.62
C VAL A 241 1.66 -8.59 16.04
N VAL A 242 1.10 -9.80 16.17
CA VAL A 242 0.84 -10.41 17.49
C VAL A 242 2.12 -10.68 18.26
N ALA A 243 3.20 -11.10 17.59
CA ALA A 243 4.50 -11.31 18.24
C ALA A 243 5.04 -10.02 18.87
N VAL A 244 4.84 -8.87 18.22
CA VAL A 244 5.22 -7.57 18.79
C VAL A 244 4.28 -7.14 19.90
N ALA A 245 2.96 -7.36 19.74
CA ALA A 245 1.98 -7.04 20.78
C ALA A 245 2.19 -7.86 22.07
N ALA A 246 2.74 -9.07 21.96
CA ALA A 246 3.04 -9.95 23.09
C ALA A 246 4.35 -9.61 23.82
N LEU A 247 5.13 -8.62 23.36
CA LEU A 247 6.41 -8.29 23.95
C LEU A 247 6.23 -7.59 25.32
N PRO A 248 7.10 -7.84 26.33
CA PRO A 248 6.81 -7.54 27.74
C PRO A 248 6.78 -6.07 28.16
N HIS A 249 6.80 -5.10 27.24
CA HIS A 249 6.89 -3.67 27.59
C HIS A 249 5.57 -3.04 28.02
N HIS A 250 4.47 -3.75 27.80
CA HIS A 250 3.28 -3.55 28.60
C HIS A 250 3.43 -4.34 29.91
N LEU A 251 4.21 -3.78 30.86
CA LEU A 251 4.09 -4.12 32.29
C LEU A 251 2.90 -3.40 32.96
N ASP A 252 1.91 -3.02 32.15
CA ASP A 252 0.49 -3.04 32.49
C ASP A 252 -0.22 -3.73 31.30
N GLY A 253 0.23 -4.94 30.95
CA GLY A 253 -0.31 -5.74 29.86
C GLY A 253 -1.79 -5.87 30.03
N ASP A 254 -2.55 -5.06 29.31
CA ASP A 254 -3.97 -5.27 29.21
C ASP A 254 -4.13 -6.47 28.27
N PRO A 255 -4.47 -7.68 28.79
CA PRO A 255 -4.72 -8.85 27.95
C PRO A 255 -5.86 -8.60 26.94
N SER A 256 -6.52 -7.44 27.01
CA SER A 256 -7.53 -6.99 26.09
C SER A 256 -7.02 -6.50 24.72
N PHE A 257 -5.73 -6.18 24.48
CA PHE A 257 -5.34 -5.56 23.20
C PHE A 257 -5.74 -6.38 21.97
N VAL A 258 -5.40 -7.67 21.93
CA VAL A 258 -5.77 -8.56 20.81
C VAL A 258 -7.30 -8.67 20.69
N PRO A 259 -8.07 -8.93 21.76
CA PRO A 259 -9.52 -8.85 21.74
C PRO A 259 -10.08 -7.50 21.24
N VAL A 260 -9.52 -6.37 21.67
CA VAL A 260 -9.94 -5.01 21.28
C VAL A 260 -9.65 -4.79 19.80
N PHE A 261 -8.44 -5.10 19.34
CA PHE A 261 -8.04 -5.04 17.93
C PHE A 261 -8.98 -5.87 17.04
N LEU A 262 -9.26 -7.12 17.43
CA LEU A 262 -10.15 -8.00 16.68
C LEU A 262 -11.59 -7.48 16.72
N ALA A 263 -12.06 -6.97 17.86
CA ALA A 263 -13.38 -6.36 17.97
C ALA A 263 -13.51 -5.13 17.08
N ARG A 264 -12.53 -4.21 17.08
CA ARG A 264 -12.51 -3.03 16.19
C ARG A 264 -12.47 -3.42 14.72
N SER A 265 -11.67 -4.44 14.37
CA SER A 265 -11.64 -4.97 13.00
C SER A 265 -12.99 -5.58 12.60
N LEU A 266 -13.65 -6.28 13.52
CA LEU A 266 -14.97 -6.88 13.29
C LEU A 266 -16.06 -5.82 13.17
N ASP A 267 -16.03 -4.75 13.97
CA ASP A 267 -16.96 -3.62 13.87
C ASP A 267 -16.92 -2.99 12.48
N VAL A 268 -15.71 -2.75 11.97
CA VAL A 268 -15.49 -2.25 10.60
C VAL A 268 -15.99 -3.26 9.56
N PHE A 269 -15.70 -4.54 9.73
CA PHE A 269 -16.15 -5.59 8.82
C PHE A 269 -17.68 -5.70 8.75
N VAL A 270 -18.36 -5.73 9.89
CA VAL A 270 -19.81 -5.81 9.99
C VAL A 270 -20.46 -4.57 9.38
N ALA A 271 -19.90 -3.39 9.64
CA ALA A 271 -20.37 -2.14 9.05
C ALA A 271 -20.25 -2.14 7.52
N MET A 272 -19.18 -2.71 6.95
CA MET A 272 -18.94 -2.73 5.50
C MET A 272 -19.70 -3.84 4.76
N ALA A 273 -19.93 -4.99 5.40
CA ALA A 273 -20.43 -6.20 4.74
C ALA A 273 -21.70 -6.02 3.88
N PRO A 274 -22.80 -5.37 4.33
CA PRO A 274 -23.99 -5.20 3.49
C PRO A 274 -23.69 -4.33 2.25
N TYR A 275 -22.84 -3.31 2.40
CA TYR A 275 -22.48 -2.39 1.33
C TYR A 275 -21.51 -3.02 0.33
N LEU A 276 -20.58 -3.85 0.80
CA LEU A 276 -19.67 -4.61 -0.07
C LEU A 276 -20.45 -5.67 -0.88
N LEU A 277 -21.38 -6.39 -0.26
CA LEU A 277 -22.25 -7.33 -0.97
C LEU A 277 -23.07 -6.62 -2.06
N GLY A 278 -23.70 -5.49 -1.72
CA GLY A 278 -24.48 -4.69 -2.67
C GLY A 278 -23.62 -4.09 -3.79
N GLY A 279 -22.47 -3.51 -3.43
CA GLY A 279 -21.52 -2.92 -4.38
C GLY A 279 -20.95 -3.96 -5.33
N PHE A 280 -20.58 -5.15 -4.83
CA PHE A 280 -20.04 -6.24 -5.65
C PHE A 280 -21.09 -6.80 -6.59
N LEU A 281 -22.33 -6.95 -6.11
CA LEU A 281 -23.45 -7.36 -6.95
C LEU A 281 -23.66 -6.39 -8.11
N LEU A 282 -23.71 -5.08 -7.81
CA LEU A 282 -23.91 -4.04 -8.82
C LEU A 282 -22.74 -3.96 -9.80
N ALA A 283 -21.50 -4.07 -9.32
CA ALA A 283 -20.29 -4.21 -10.13
C ALA A 283 -20.40 -5.40 -11.11
N GLY A 284 -20.90 -6.54 -10.66
CA GLY A 284 -21.15 -7.72 -11.50
C GLY A 284 -22.11 -7.48 -12.64
N PHE A 285 -23.17 -6.69 -12.43
CA PHE A 285 -24.09 -6.34 -13.51
C PHE A 285 -23.51 -5.30 -14.47
N ILE A 286 -22.84 -4.28 -13.94
CA ILE A 286 -22.22 -3.22 -14.74
C ILE A 286 -21.14 -3.81 -15.67
N SER A 287 -20.35 -4.77 -15.19
CA SER A 287 -19.28 -5.39 -15.99
C SER A 287 -19.80 -6.10 -17.25
N GLN A 288 -21.07 -6.54 -17.26
CA GLN A 288 -21.69 -7.16 -18.43
C GLN A 288 -22.21 -6.14 -19.46
N LEU A 289 -22.38 -4.87 -19.08
CA LEU A 289 -22.95 -3.82 -19.93
C LEU A 289 -21.88 -3.11 -20.76
N ILE A 290 -20.62 -3.15 -20.34
CA ILE A 290 -19.55 -2.33 -20.92
C ILE A 290 -18.82 -3.09 -22.03
N ARG A 291 -18.81 -2.53 -23.25
CA ARG A 291 -18.14 -3.09 -24.43
C ARG A 291 -16.80 -2.38 -24.69
N PRO A 292 -15.64 -3.07 -24.62
CA PRO A 292 -14.32 -2.45 -24.82
C PRO A 292 -14.16 -1.73 -26.17
N ALA A 293 -14.77 -2.27 -27.24
CA ALA A 293 -14.72 -1.69 -28.58
C ALA A 293 -15.43 -0.34 -28.69
N TRP A 294 -16.47 -0.10 -27.88
CA TRP A 294 -17.16 1.19 -27.83
C TRP A 294 -16.33 2.25 -27.10
N LEU A 295 -15.67 1.85 -26.00
CA LEU A 295 -14.74 2.70 -25.26
C LEU A 295 -13.59 3.18 -26.15
N ALA A 296 -12.93 2.27 -26.86
CA ALA A 296 -11.74 2.61 -27.65
C ALA A 296 -12.02 3.66 -28.74
N ARG A 297 -13.20 3.66 -29.36
CA ARG A 297 -13.56 4.64 -30.41
C ARG A 297 -13.76 6.05 -29.85
N HIS A 298 -14.41 6.18 -28.69
CA HIS A 298 -14.74 7.47 -28.07
C HIS A 298 -13.60 8.08 -27.24
N LEU A 299 -12.52 7.32 -26.99
CA LEU A 299 -11.36 7.77 -26.20
C LEU A 299 -10.15 8.18 -27.04
N SER A 300 -10.28 8.17 -28.37
CA SER A 300 -9.18 8.37 -29.33
C SER A 300 -8.73 9.83 -29.49
N GLY A 301 -9.56 10.81 -29.12
CA GLY A 301 -9.18 12.22 -29.20
C GLY A 301 -8.33 12.70 -28.02
N ASN A 302 -7.61 13.81 -28.22
CA ASN A 302 -6.82 14.51 -27.22
C ASN A 302 -7.46 15.84 -26.78
N ASP A 303 -8.77 15.96 -26.99
CA ASP A 303 -9.60 17.12 -26.70
C ASP A 303 -10.40 16.93 -25.39
N LEU A 304 -11.00 18.01 -24.91
CA LEU A 304 -11.77 18.02 -23.65
C LEU A 304 -12.91 17.00 -23.65
N SER A 305 -13.53 16.71 -24.81
CA SER A 305 -14.61 15.72 -24.90
C SER A 305 -14.08 14.32 -24.63
N SER A 306 -12.98 13.93 -25.29
CA SER A 306 -12.38 12.61 -25.11
C SER A 306 -11.88 12.37 -23.69
N VAL A 307 -11.28 13.38 -23.06
CA VAL A 307 -10.83 13.31 -21.65
C VAL A 307 -12.03 13.31 -20.69
N GLY A 308 -13.07 14.09 -20.97
CA GLY A 308 -14.33 14.09 -20.21
C GLY A 308 -15.03 12.74 -20.24
N ILE A 309 -15.15 12.13 -21.43
CA ILE A 309 -15.71 10.79 -21.59
C ILE A 309 -14.86 9.77 -20.81
N ALA A 310 -13.53 9.85 -20.88
CA ALA A 310 -12.64 8.98 -20.11
C ALA A 310 -12.87 9.09 -18.59
N SER A 311 -13.04 10.31 -18.11
CA SER A 311 -13.24 10.61 -16.69
C SER A 311 -14.59 10.09 -16.18
N VAL A 312 -15.64 10.12 -17.00
CA VAL A 312 -16.98 9.65 -16.60
C VAL A 312 -17.16 8.15 -16.83
N VAL A 313 -16.61 7.58 -17.91
CA VAL A 313 -16.76 6.14 -18.20
C VAL A 313 -15.95 5.26 -17.25
N GLY A 314 -14.87 5.80 -16.66
CA GLY A 314 -14.21 5.18 -15.52
C GLY A 314 -15.13 5.04 -14.30
N ALA A 315 -16.10 5.95 -14.13
CA ALA A 315 -16.94 6.05 -12.94
C ALA A 315 -17.63 4.75 -12.50
N PRO A 316 -18.38 4.07 -13.39
CA PRO A 316 -19.09 2.85 -13.03
C PRO A 316 -18.22 1.59 -13.08
N LEU A 317 -16.98 1.65 -13.58
CA LEU A 317 -16.17 0.47 -13.82
C LEU A 317 -15.58 -0.08 -12.50
N PRO A 318 -15.86 -1.34 -12.13
CA PRO A 318 -15.39 -1.93 -10.88
C PRO A 318 -13.96 -2.46 -11.01
N LEU A 319 -13.05 -1.64 -11.55
CA LEU A 319 -11.65 -2.02 -11.73
C LEU A 319 -10.81 -1.37 -10.65
N CYS A 320 -10.18 -2.19 -9.83
CA CYS A 320 -9.17 -1.72 -8.89
C CYS A 320 -7.91 -1.23 -9.62
N SER A 321 -7.06 -0.50 -8.89
CA SER A 321 -5.77 0.02 -9.36
C SER A 321 -4.89 -1.00 -10.10
N CYS A 322 -4.91 -2.27 -9.69
CA CYS A 322 -4.13 -3.33 -10.32
C CYS A 322 -4.77 -3.82 -11.63
N SER A 323 -6.10 -3.94 -11.66
CA SER A 323 -6.86 -4.47 -12.79
C SER A 323 -7.09 -3.45 -13.91
N VAL A 324 -7.00 -2.15 -13.62
CA VAL A 324 -7.17 -1.10 -14.62
C VAL A 324 -5.94 -0.98 -15.53
N ILE A 325 -4.75 -1.42 -15.08
CA ILE A 325 -3.49 -1.28 -15.83
C ILE A 325 -3.54 -1.98 -17.20
N PRO A 326 -3.87 -3.28 -17.32
CA PRO A 326 -3.90 -3.95 -18.62
C PRO A 326 -4.92 -3.32 -19.56
N LEU A 327 -6.08 -2.91 -19.04
CA LEU A 327 -7.12 -2.25 -19.82
C LEU A 327 -6.65 -0.88 -20.34
N ALA A 328 -6.03 -0.06 -19.50
CA ALA A 328 -5.49 1.23 -19.91
C ALA A 328 -4.41 1.09 -21.00
N VAL A 329 -3.54 0.08 -20.89
CA VAL A 329 -2.55 -0.24 -21.93
C VAL A 329 -3.22 -0.71 -23.23
N ALA A 330 -4.27 -1.53 -23.14
CA ALA A 330 -5.04 -1.95 -24.30
C ALA A 330 -5.70 -0.75 -24.99
N LEU A 331 -6.39 0.12 -24.24
CA LEU A 331 -7.00 1.36 -24.75
C LEU A 331 -5.97 2.26 -25.43
N ARG A 332 -4.79 2.40 -24.81
CA ARG A 332 -3.65 3.13 -25.37
C ARG A 332 -3.18 2.56 -26.71
N ARG A 333 -3.05 1.23 -26.80
CA ARG A 333 -2.68 0.54 -28.05
C ARG A 333 -3.77 0.66 -29.12
N SER A 334 -5.03 0.72 -28.71
CA SER A 334 -6.19 0.96 -29.58
C SER A 334 -6.37 2.42 -30.01
N GLY A 335 -5.46 3.32 -29.63
CA GLY A 335 -5.42 4.70 -30.12
C GLY A 335 -5.90 5.76 -29.13
N ALA A 336 -6.16 5.43 -27.86
CA ALA A 336 -6.51 6.43 -26.86
C ALA A 336 -5.36 7.42 -26.59
N SER A 337 -5.69 8.71 -26.45
CA SER A 337 -4.70 9.76 -26.19
C SER A 337 -4.05 9.62 -24.81
N LYS A 338 -2.94 10.35 -24.57
CA LYS A 338 -2.23 10.30 -23.28
C LYS A 338 -3.11 10.83 -22.15
N GLY A 339 -3.82 11.94 -22.41
CA GLY A 339 -4.74 12.53 -21.45
C GLY A 339 -5.95 11.66 -21.15
N SER A 340 -6.60 11.10 -22.18
CA SER A 340 -7.74 10.18 -21.99
C SER A 340 -7.32 8.93 -21.23
N THR A 341 -6.15 8.35 -21.54
CA THR A 341 -5.63 7.18 -20.81
C THR A 341 -5.33 7.53 -19.35
N SER A 342 -4.74 8.70 -19.10
CA SER A 342 -4.44 9.20 -17.75
C SER A 342 -5.71 9.45 -16.94
N ALA A 343 -6.72 10.11 -17.51
CA ALA A 343 -8.00 10.36 -16.87
C ALA A 343 -8.73 9.05 -16.51
N PHE A 344 -8.70 8.07 -17.42
CA PHE A 344 -9.26 6.75 -17.18
C PHE A 344 -8.57 6.01 -16.02
N LEU A 345 -7.23 6.10 -15.95
CA LEU A 345 -6.43 5.50 -14.88
C LEU A 345 -6.70 6.12 -13.50
N ILE A 346 -7.08 7.39 -13.43
CA ILE A 346 -7.44 8.09 -12.18
C ILE A 346 -8.88 7.76 -11.79
N SER A 347 -9.82 8.01 -12.69
CA SER A 347 -11.25 7.92 -12.38
C SER A 347 -11.63 6.51 -11.91
N THR A 348 -11.25 5.48 -12.69
CA THR A 348 -11.73 4.11 -12.47
C THR A 348 -11.50 3.57 -11.06
N PRO A 349 -10.28 3.61 -10.49
CA PRO A 349 -10.06 3.12 -9.13
C PRO A 349 -10.64 4.03 -8.04
N GLU A 350 -10.94 5.31 -8.29
CA GLU A 350 -11.42 6.27 -7.29
C GLU A 350 -12.95 6.33 -7.15
N THR A 351 -13.66 6.04 -8.24
CA THR A 351 -15.11 6.23 -8.41
C THR A 351 -15.89 4.92 -8.35
N GLY A 352 -15.19 3.79 -8.27
CA GLY A 352 -15.78 2.45 -8.25
C GLY A 352 -16.96 2.35 -7.30
N ILE A 353 -18.01 1.66 -7.74
CA ILE A 353 -19.26 1.51 -6.99
C ILE A 353 -19.05 0.85 -5.62
N ASP A 354 -18.07 -0.04 -5.53
CA ASP A 354 -17.59 -0.65 -4.30
C ASP A 354 -17.02 0.42 -3.34
N SER A 355 -16.18 1.31 -3.85
CA SER A 355 -15.59 2.36 -3.05
C SER A 355 -16.61 3.40 -2.59
N VAL A 356 -17.57 3.79 -3.44
CA VAL A 356 -18.66 4.72 -3.07
C VAL A 356 -19.55 4.09 -2.00
N SER A 357 -19.87 2.81 -2.13
CA SER A 357 -20.68 2.06 -1.15
C SER A 357 -19.98 2.00 0.20
N VAL A 358 -18.67 1.75 0.23
CA VAL A 358 -17.88 1.75 1.47
C VAL A 358 -17.76 3.16 2.07
N THR A 359 -17.61 4.20 1.26
CA THR A 359 -17.62 5.59 1.74
C THR A 359 -18.95 5.93 2.39
N TYR A 360 -20.06 5.54 1.78
CA TYR A 360 -21.38 5.74 2.39
C TYR A 360 -21.54 4.98 3.73
N ALA A 361 -20.92 3.80 3.84
CA ALA A 361 -20.98 2.97 5.04
C ALA A 361 -20.18 3.54 6.21
N LEU A 362 -18.94 3.98 5.94
CA LEU A 362 -17.96 4.34 6.96
C LEU A 362 -17.83 5.84 7.18
N LEU A 363 -18.14 6.64 6.16
CA LEU A 363 -18.16 8.09 6.19
C LEU A 363 -19.61 8.56 6.00
N ASP A 364 -19.84 9.86 6.00
CA ASP A 364 -21.19 10.38 5.85
C ASP A 364 -21.68 10.38 4.38
N PRO A 365 -23.00 10.54 4.14
CA PRO A 365 -23.57 10.59 2.79
C PRO A 365 -23.08 11.77 1.94
N LEU A 366 -22.64 12.86 2.58
CA LEU A 366 -22.12 14.02 1.86
C LEU A 366 -20.76 13.66 1.24
N MET A 367 -19.86 13.04 2.00
CA MET A 367 -18.59 12.53 1.51
C MET A 367 -18.78 11.45 0.45
N ALA A 368 -19.77 10.57 0.60
CA ALA A 368 -20.11 9.54 -0.39
C ALA A 368 -20.50 10.11 -1.77
N LEU A 369 -21.06 11.31 -1.81
CA LEU A 369 -21.35 12.03 -3.04
C LEU A 369 -20.16 12.87 -3.53
N VAL A 370 -19.52 13.59 -2.62
CA VAL A 370 -18.39 14.49 -2.92
C VAL A 370 -17.22 13.71 -3.49
N ARG A 371 -16.90 12.54 -2.94
CA ARG A 371 -15.76 11.73 -3.38
C ARG A 371 -15.79 11.38 -4.87
N PRO A 372 -16.85 10.73 -5.43
CA PRO A 372 -16.88 10.41 -6.86
C PRO A 372 -16.91 11.65 -7.75
N LEU A 373 -17.54 12.75 -7.32
CA LEU A 373 -17.52 14.01 -8.07
C LEU A 373 -16.10 14.62 -8.12
N ALA A 374 -15.42 14.62 -6.97
CA ALA A 374 -14.04 15.06 -6.85
C ALA A 374 -13.09 14.20 -7.69
N ALA A 375 -13.32 12.88 -7.74
CA ALA A 375 -12.56 11.95 -8.55
C ALA A 375 -12.75 12.16 -10.07
N VAL A 376 -13.97 12.42 -10.52
CA VAL A 376 -14.22 12.79 -11.93
C VAL A 376 -13.56 14.14 -12.26
N ALA A 377 -13.64 15.11 -11.35
CA ALA A 377 -13.01 16.41 -11.52
C ALA A 377 -11.47 16.32 -11.54
N SER A 378 -10.87 15.51 -10.66
CA SER A 378 -9.43 15.28 -10.59
C SER A 378 -8.92 14.56 -11.84
N ALA A 379 -9.66 13.56 -12.33
CA ALA A 379 -9.37 12.83 -13.55
C ALA A 379 -9.43 13.75 -14.78
N LEU A 380 -10.46 14.58 -14.89
CA LEU A 380 -10.63 15.54 -15.98
C LEU A 380 -9.50 16.57 -15.99
N PHE A 381 -9.23 17.19 -14.85
CA PHE A 381 -8.19 18.20 -14.71
C PHE A 381 -6.81 17.63 -15.03
N THR A 382 -6.45 16.50 -14.40
CA THR A 382 -5.14 15.86 -14.59
C THR A 382 -4.98 15.33 -16.01
N GLY A 383 -6.02 14.71 -16.58
CA GLY A 383 -6.03 14.26 -17.97
C GLY A 383 -5.81 15.41 -18.95
N MET A 384 -6.48 16.54 -18.74
CA MET A 384 -6.28 17.75 -19.53
C MET A 384 -4.89 18.35 -19.34
N ALA A 385 -4.36 18.39 -18.11
CA ALA A 385 -2.99 18.82 -17.85
C ALA A 385 -1.98 17.96 -18.63
N VAL A 386 -2.17 16.63 -18.66
CA VAL A 386 -1.37 15.71 -19.48
C VAL A 386 -1.50 16.02 -20.98
N SER A 387 -2.72 16.25 -21.48
CA SER A 387 -2.96 16.61 -22.89
C SER A 387 -2.29 17.91 -23.30
N LEU A 388 -2.15 18.88 -22.39
CA LEU A 388 -1.55 20.18 -22.63
C LEU A 388 -0.02 20.17 -22.46
N PHE A 389 0.48 19.70 -21.31
CA PHE A 389 1.87 19.85 -20.90
C PHE A 389 2.78 18.66 -21.25
N ALA A 390 2.20 17.49 -21.54
CA ALA A 390 2.94 16.29 -21.95
C ALA A 390 2.65 15.87 -23.41
N ARG A 391 2.11 16.80 -24.22
CA ARG A 391 1.80 16.63 -25.64
C ARG A 391 3.08 16.30 -26.43
N SER A 392 3.05 15.22 -27.23
CA SER A 392 4.13 14.89 -28.17
C SER A 392 3.69 15.16 -29.61
N ARG A 393 4.62 15.57 -30.49
CA ARG A 393 4.37 15.75 -31.94
C ARG A 393 3.80 14.50 -32.63
N HIS A 394 3.95 13.32 -32.01
CA HIS A 394 3.45 12.04 -32.53
C HIS A 394 2.00 11.73 -32.13
N ASP A 395 1.37 12.55 -31.29
CA ASP A 395 -0.04 12.40 -30.88
C ASP A 395 -1.02 13.14 -31.85
N ASP A 396 -0.51 13.99 -32.77
CA ASP A 396 -1.32 14.80 -33.70
C ASP A 396 -1.62 14.11 -35.05
N THR A 397 -1.08 12.91 -35.32
CA THR A 397 -1.52 12.13 -36.48
C THR A 397 -2.78 11.34 -36.10
N PRO A 398 -3.95 11.62 -36.71
CA PRO A 398 -5.07 10.70 -36.64
C PRO A 398 -4.54 9.38 -37.19
N ARG A 399 -4.50 8.32 -36.37
CA ARG A 399 -4.34 6.97 -36.91
C ARG A 399 -5.65 6.64 -37.63
N ALA A 400 -5.77 7.17 -38.84
CA ALA A 400 -6.72 6.72 -39.83
C ALA A 400 -6.57 5.21 -39.92
N GLY A 401 -7.73 4.54 -39.94
CA GLY A 401 -7.84 3.09 -39.83
C GLY A 401 -6.88 2.35 -40.74
N LEU A 402 -6.52 1.15 -40.28
CA LEU A 402 -5.90 0.05 -41.02
C LEU A 402 -6.12 0.19 -42.54
N GLY A 403 -5.18 0.85 -43.19
CA GLY A 403 -5.12 1.03 -44.63
C GLY A 403 -3.90 0.28 -45.13
N ASP A 404 -4.19 -0.81 -45.83
CA ASP A 404 -3.26 -1.61 -46.61
C ASP A 404 -2.30 -0.74 -47.44
N GLY A 405 -1.01 -1.04 -47.36
CA GLY A 405 0.06 -0.25 -47.96
C GLY A 405 1.35 -1.05 -47.99
N GLY A 406 1.45 -1.93 -49.00
CA GLY A 406 2.56 -2.84 -49.21
C GLY A 406 3.93 -2.18 -49.41
N GLY A 407 4.97 -2.88 -48.96
CA GLY A 407 6.37 -2.59 -49.22
C GLY A 407 7.25 -3.56 -48.41
N GLY A 408 7.89 -4.50 -49.10
CA GLY A 408 8.36 -5.78 -48.55
C GLY A 408 9.56 -5.75 -47.59
N GLY A 409 9.62 -6.78 -46.76
CA GLY A 409 10.76 -7.09 -45.89
C GLY A 409 10.45 -8.25 -44.94
N SER A 410 11.23 -9.33 -45.04
CA SER A 410 11.05 -10.67 -44.46
C SER A 410 11.12 -10.77 -42.90
N CYS A 411 10.71 -9.75 -42.15
CA CYS A 411 10.74 -9.74 -40.67
C CYS A 411 9.36 -9.87 -40.00
N CYS A 412 8.28 -10.13 -40.75
CA CYS A 412 6.91 -9.98 -40.24
C CYS A 412 6.32 -11.16 -39.45
N LYS A 413 7.02 -12.29 -39.26
CA LYS A 413 6.42 -13.42 -38.52
C LYS A 413 6.33 -13.21 -37.00
N LYS A 414 7.15 -12.33 -36.42
CA LYS A 414 7.13 -12.03 -34.97
C LYS A 414 6.34 -10.75 -34.62
N ALA A 415 6.15 -9.86 -35.58
CA ALA A 415 5.36 -8.63 -35.42
C ALA A 415 3.84 -8.88 -35.51
N ALA A 416 3.41 -9.84 -36.34
CA ALA A 416 1.98 -10.17 -36.52
C ALA A 416 1.32 -10.82 -35.29
N ALA A 417 2.10 -11.45 -34.40
CA ALA A 417 1.57 -12.05 -33.16
C ALA A 417 1.30 -11.03 -32.04
N LEU A 418 1.79 -9.80 -32.16
CA LEU A 418 1.63 -8.71 -31.17
C LEU A 418 0.59 -7.65 -31.60
N THR A 419 0.03 -7.78 -32.80
CA THR A 419 -0.99 -6.90 -33.39
C THR A 419 -2.37 -7.53 -33.45
N ALA A 420 -2.60 -8.64 -32.76
CA ALA A 420 -3.93 -9.24 -32.69
C ALA A 420 -4.90 -8.19 -32.11
N PRO A 421 -6.03 -7.88 -32.79
CA PRO A 421 -7.09 -7.09 -32.19
C PRO A 421 -7.52 -7.76 -30.88
N VAL A 422 -8.04 -6.98 -29.93
CA VAL A 422 -8.69 -7.54 -28.73
C VAL A 422 -9.75 -8.51 -29.23
N GLU A 423 -9.45 -9.80 -29.20
CA GLU A 423 -10.36 -10.83 -29.65
C GLU A 423 -11.54 -10.79 -28.69
N GLU A 424 -12.71 -10.39 -29.20
CA GLU A 424 -13.94 -10.43 -28.43
C GLU A 424 -14.11 -11.87 -27.94
N ARG A 425 -14.00 -12.07 -26.63
CA ARG A 425 -14.25 -13.38 -26.03
C ARG A 425 -15.65 -13.79 -26.52
N PRO A 426 -15.80 -14.93 -27.24
CA PRO A 426 -17.11 -15.35 -27.69
C PRO A 426 -18.02 -15.41 -26.47
N PRO A 427 -19.29 -14.98 -26.55
CA PRO A 427 -20.17 -14.95 -25.41
C PRO A 427 -20.22 -16.36 -24.81
N GLU A 428 -19.65 -16.53 -23.62
CA GLU A 428 -19.73 -17.80 -22.90
C GLU A 428 -21.22 -18.17 -22.78
N ALA A 429 -21.58 -19.36 -23.26
CA ALA A 429 -22.94 -19.85 -23.22
C ALA A 429 -23.40 -19.93 -21.75
N GLY A 430 -24.36 -19.07 -21.37
CA GLY A 430 -24.86 -18.97 -20.00
C GLY A 430 -25.76 -17.76 -19.76
N ASN A 431 -26.60 -17.83 -18.73
CA ASN A 431 -27.49 -16.75 -18.33
C ASN A 431 -26.67 -15.53 -17.85
N LEU A 432 -27.04 -14.32 -18.31
CA LEU A 432 -26.44 -13.04 -17.91
C LEU A 432 -26.31 -12.90 -16.39
N VAL A 433 -27.33 -13.30 -15.63
CA VAL A 433 -27.36 -13.21 -14.17
C VAL A 433 -26.27 -14.08 -13.53
N VAL A 434 -26.06 -15.28 -14.05
CA VAL A 434 -25.04 -16.21 -13.53
C VAL A 434 -23.64 -15.66 -13.80
N ARG A 435 -23.41 -15.06 -14.98
CA ARG A 435 -22.13 -14.41 -15.31
C ARG A 435 -21.87 -13.19 -14.43
N ALA A 436 -22.88 -12.35 -14.22
CA ALA A 436 -22.79 -11.19 -13.33
C ALA A 436 -22.46 -11.61 -11.89
N LEU A 437 -23.18 -12.60 -11.34
CA LEU A 437 -22.94 -13.12 -9.98
C LEU A 437 -21.57 -13.78 -9.83
N ARG A 438 -21.12 -14.54 -10.85
CA ARG A 438 -19.79 -15.15 -10.87
C ARG A 438 -18.70 -14.08 -10.88
N TYR A 439 -18.84 -13.05 -11.70
CA TYR A 439 -17.90 -11.93 -11.73
C TYR A 439 -17.86 -11.22 -10.37
N ALA A 440 -19.03 -10.88 -9.81
CA ALA A 440 -19.17 -10.18 -8.53
C ALA A 440 -18.52 -10.89 -7.34
N PHE A 441 -18.87 -12.17 -7.13
CA PHE A 441 -18.55 -12.89 -5.89
C PHE A 441 -17.49 -13.99 -6.03
N VAL A 442 -16.98 -14.20 -7.24
CA VAL A 442 -15.84 -15.10 -7.49
C VAL A 442 -14.69 -14.27 -8.02
N GLU A 443 -14.76 -13.78 -9.26
CA GLU A 443 -13.60 -13.19 -9.92
C GLU A 443 -13.12 -11.91 -9.21
N MET A 444 -14.02 -10.98 -8.93
CA MET A 444 -13.67 -9.71 -8.31
C MET A 444 -13.29 -9.88 -6.83
N LEU A 445 -13.99 -10.75 -6.10
CA LEU A 445 -13.65 -11.04 -4.70
C LEU A 445 -12.32 -11.79 -4.60
N ASP A 446 -12.03 -12.73 -5.50
CA ASP A 446 -10.73 -13.39 -5.57
C ASP A 446 -9.63 -12.36 -5.82
N ASP A 447 -9.84 -11.33 -6.63
CA ASP A 447 -8.83 -10.29 -6.87
C ASP A 447 -8.65 -9.32 -5.69
N LEU A 448 -9.70 -9.08 -4.88
CA LEU A 448 -9.71 -8.05 -3.82
C LEU A 448 -9.56 -8.58 -2.39
N ALA A 449 -9.83 -9.88 -2.15
CA ALA A 449 -9.98 -10.44 -0.80
C ALA A 449 -8.80 -10.16 0.13
N GLY A 450 -7.57 -10.34 -0.34
CA GLY A 450 -6.37 -10.13 0.46
C GLY A 450 -6.18 -8.66 0.88
N ALA A 451 -6.31 -7.74 -0.08
CA ALA A 451 -6.17 -6.31 0.17
C ALA A 451 -7.30 -5.77 1.07
N LEU A 452 -8.52 -6.25 0.85
CA LEU A 452 -9.68 -5.88 1.66
C LEU A 452 -9.50 -6.32 3.12
N LEU A 453 -9.10 -7.59 3.35
CA LEU A 453 -8.83 -8.11 4.69
C LEU A 453 -7.72 -7.32 5.39
N ALA A 454 -6.64 -7.02 4.67
CA ALA A 454 -5.54 -6.23 5.21
C ALA A 454 -5.95 -4.78 5.56
N GLY A 455 -6.78 -4.15 4.73
CA GLY A 455 -7.34 -2.81 5.01
C GLY A 455 -8.24 -2.80 6.25
N ILE A 456 -9.09 -3.82 6.41
CA ILE A 456 -9.96 -3.97 7.59
C ILE A 456 -9.13 -4.17 8.86
N LEU A 457 -8.14 -5.07 8.81
CA LEU A 457 -7.25 -5.31 9.95
C LEU A 457 -6.43 -4.05 10.26
N LEU A 458 -5.85 -3.37 9.27
CA LEU A 458 -5.10 -2.14 9.49
C LEU A 458 -5.98 -1.03 10.07
N SER A 459 -7.23 -0.90 9.63
CA SER A 459 -8.21 0.04 10.19
C SER A 459 -8.55 -0.29 11.65
N GLY A 460 -8.76 -1.57 11.97
CA GLY A 460 -8.96 -2.02 13.35
C GLY A 460 -7.74 -1.79 14.24
N LEU A 461 -6.53 -2.00 13.71
CA LEU A 461 -5.26 -1.69 14.39
C LEU A 461 -5.13 -0.20 14.67
N MET A 462 -5.34 0.64 13.64
CA MET A 462 -5.33 2.09 13.80
C MET A 462 -6.34 2.56 14.84
N THR A 463 -7.57 2.04 14.80
CA THR A 463 -8.63 2.42 15.74
C THR A 463 -8.30 2.01 17.18
N ALA A 464 -7.64 0.85 17.35
CA ALA A 464 -7.25 0.33 18.66
C ALA A 464 -6.03 1.04 19.26
N VAL A 465 -5.16 1.60 18.41
CA VAL A 465 -3.82 2.08 18.82
C VAL A 465 -3.71 3.60 18.81
N ILE A 466 -4.35 4.28 17.86
CA ILE A 466 -4.22 5.74 17.71
C ILE A 466 -5.10 6.44 18.76
N PRO A 467 -4.56 7.34 19.61
CA PRO A 467 -5.33 8.17 20.53
C PRO A 467 -6.33 9.10 19.83
N ASP A 468 -7.46 9.43 20.48
CA ASP A 468 -8.55 10.20 19.87
C ASP A 468 -8.18 11.64 19.45
N ALA A 469 -7.10 12.21 20.01
CA ALA A 469 -6.62 13.57 19.71
C ALA A 469 -5.39 13.60 18.77
N TRP A 470 -5.08 12.48 18.11
CA TRP A 470 -3.85 12.35 17.30
C TRP A 470 -3.73 13.38 16.18
N PHE A 471 -4.86 13.72 15.55
CA PHE A 471 -4.89 14.64 14.40
C PHE A 471 -5.22 16.09 14.79
N ASP A 472 -5.32 16.40 16.08
CA ASP A 472 -5.62 17.77 16.56
C ASP A 472 -4.40 18.71 16.47
N GLY A 473 -3.21 18.14 16.29
CA GLY A 473 -1.96 18.90 16.20
C GLY A 473 -1.84 19.78 14.95
N ALA A 474 -1.03 20.84 15.05
CA ALA A 474 -0.82 21.82 13.97
C ALA A 474 -0.43 21.20 12.61
N LEU A 475 0.26 20.05 12.62
CA LEU A 475 0.68 19.33 11.43
C LEU A 475 -0.49 18.81 10.58
N PHE A 476 -1.57 18.36 11.22
CA PHE A 476 -2.72 17.77 10.56
C PHE A 476 -3.88 18.77 10.37
N SER A 477 -3.66 20.02 10.79
CA SER A 477 -4.64 21.11 10.69
C SER A 477 -4.49 21.93 9.40
N GLY A 478 -5.61 22.46 8.91
CA GLY A 478 -5.65 23.41 7.79
C GLY A 478 -4.98 22.91 6.51
N ALA A 479 -4.32 23.83 5.79
CA ALA A 479 -3.64 23.51 4.53
C ALA A 479 -2.45 22.54 4.72
N MET A 480 -1.81 22.55 5.89
CA MET A 480 -0.69 21.65 6.18
C MET A 480 -1.19 20.20 6.23
N GLY A 481 -2.32 19.95 6.90
CA GLY A 481 -2.93 18.62 6.95
C GLY A 481 -3.23 18.05 5.55
N LEU A 482 -3.72 18.90 4.63
CA LEU A 482 -3.94 18.50 3.23
C LEU A 482 -2.64 18.05 2.55
N VAL A 483 -1.56 18.83 2.70
CA VAL A 483 -0.25 18.50 2.10
C VAL A 483 0.32 17.23 2.73
N VAL A 484 0.26 17.09 4.05
CA VAL A 484 0.75 15.89 4.75
C VAL A 484 0.01 14.65 4.28
N MET A 485 -1.32 14.71 4.19
CA MET A 485 -2.12 13.57 3.72
C MET A 485 -1.91 13.26 2.24
N LEU A 486 -1.63 14.26 1.40
CA LEU A 486 -1.18 14.02 0.02
C LEU A 486 0.15 13.27 0.01
N MET A 487 1.12 13.73 0.79
CA MET A 487 2.46 13.15 0.85
C MET A 487 2.47 11.73 1.44
N ILE A 488 1.52 11.41 2.33
CA ILE A 488 1.29 10.05 2.83
C ILE A 488 0.54 9.22 1.79
N GLY A 489 -0.48 9.78 1.14
CA GLY A 489 -1.30 9.08 0.14
C GLY A 489 -0.48 8.64 -1.08
N VAL A 490 0.39 9.50 -1.61
CA VAL A 490 1.11 9.23 -2.87
C VAL A 490 1.98 7.97 -2.83
N PRO A 491 2.77 7.70 -1.78
CA PRO A 491 3.60 6.50 -1.71
C PRO A 491 2.83 5.23 -1.28
N ILE A 492 1.66 5.37 -0.68
CA ILE A 492 0.92 4.24 -0.10
C ILE A 492 0.28 3.39 -1.20
N TYR A 493 0.66 2.12 -1.25
CA TYR A 493 0.17 1.15 -2.23
C TYR A 493 -1.16 0.51 -1.80
N VAL A 494 -2.22 1.32 -1.69
CA VAL A 494 -3.53 0.85 -1.21
C VAL A 494 -4.64 1.28 -2.16
N CYS A 495 -5.48 0.33 -2.57
CA CYS A 495 -6.63 0.59 -3.43
C CYS A 495 -7.75 1.33 -2.67
N ALA A 496 -8.69 1.92 -3.40
CA ALA A 496 -9.75 2.75 -2.82
C ALA A 496 -10.61 2.00 -1.78
N ALA A 497 -10.89 0.72 -1.99
CA ALA A 497 -11.64 -0.10 -1.05
C ALA A 497 -10.92 -0.27 0.30
N ALA A 498 -9.59 -0.41 0.28
CA ALA A 498 -8.78 -0.59 1.48
C ALA A 498 -8.35 0.74 2.14
N SER A 499 -8.27 1.84 1.37
CA SER A 499 -7.94 3.17 1.91
C SER A 499 -9.12 3.84 2.61
N THR A 500 -10.37 3.44 2.30
CA THR A 500 -11.57 4.02 2.92
C THR A 500 -11.71 3.72 4.41
N PRO A 501 -11.55 2.46 4.88
CA PRO A 501 -11.51 2.17 6.31
C PRO A 501 -10.37 2.86 7.05
N LEU A 502 -9.24 3.06 6.38
CA LEU A 502 -8.11 3.79 6.95
C LEU A 502 -8.46 5.27 7.14
N ALA A 503 -9.03 5.90 6.12
CA ALA A 503 -9.48 7.30 6.20
C ALA A 503 -10.56 7.49 7.27
N ALA A 504 -11.54 6.57 7.36
CA ALA A 504 -12.57 6.62 8.39
C ALA A 504 -11.97 6.53 9.80
N ALA A 505 -10.99 5.63 10.02
CA ALA A 505 -10.28 5.55 11.30
C ALA A 505 -9.55 6.86 11.62
N MET A 506 -8.89 7.51 10.64
CA MET A 506 -8.22 8.78 10.87
C MET A 506 -9.20 9.94 11.15
N VAL A 507 -10.35 9.96 10.47
CA VAL A 507 -11.43 10.95 10.70
C VAL A 507 -12.01 10.80 12.11
N LEU A 508 -12.22 9.57 12.60
CA LEU A 508 -12.63 9.33 13.98
C LEU A 508 -11.66 9.91 15.01
N LYS A 509 -10.39 10.07 14.63
CA LYS A 509 -9.31 10.57 15.48
C LYS A 509 -8.98 12.06 15.24
N GLY A 510 -9.88 12.78 14.55
CA GLY A 510 -9.79 14.24 14.35
C GLY A 510 -9.31 14.70 12.96
N LEU A 511 -9.05 13.80 12.00
CA LEU A 511 -8.61 14.22 10.67
C LEU A 511 -9.70 15.02 9.92
N SER A 512 -9.33 16.16 9.34
CA SER A 512 -10.27 17.01 8.61
C SER A 512 -10.89 16.33 7.38
N PRO A 513 -12.13 16.69 6.99
CA PRO A 513 -12.82 16.07 5.85
C PRO A 513 -12.05 16.22 4.53
N GLY A 514 -11.45 17.40 4.31
CA GLY A 514 -10.62 17.70 3.16
C GLY A 514 -9.34 16.88 3.11
N ALA A 515 -8.67 16.70 4.24
CA ALA A 515 -7.43 15.90 4.31
C ALA A 515 -7.72 14.41 4.07
N ALA A 516 -8.85 13.91 4.58
CA ALA A 516 -9.34 12.57 4.26
C ALA A 516 -9.62 12.41 2.77
N LEU A 517 -10.27 13.39 2.12
CA LEU A 517 -10.51 13.34 0.67
C LEU A 517 -9.19 13.33 -0.13
N VAL A 518 -8.23 14.19 0.22
CA VAL A 518 -6.92 14.23 -0.45
C VAL A 518 -6.24 12.87 -0.38
N PHE A 519 -6.24 12.22 0.79
CA PHE A 519 -5.72 10.87 0.96
C PHE A 519 -6.45 9.83 0.08
N LEU A 520 -7.78 9.89 0.05
CA LEU A 520 -8.64 8.94 -0.67
C LEU A 520 -8.57 9.04 -2.20
N LEU A 521 -8.16 10.20 -2.73
CA LEU A 521 -7.91 10.41 -4.16
C LEU A 521 -6.44 10.07 -4.50
N ALA A 522 -5.49 10.62 -3.76
CA ALA A 522 -4.07 10.46 -4.06
C ALA A 522 -3.62 8.99 -4.07
N GLY A 523 -3.99 8.20 -3.05
CA GLY A 523 -3.52 6.82 -2.89
C GLY A 523 -3.87 5.90 -4.06
N PRO A 524 -5.15 5.71 -4.40
CA PRO A 524 -5.55 4.81 -5.48
C PRO A 524 -4.99 5.21 -6.85
N ALA A 525 -4.91 6.51 -7.15
CA ALA A 525 -4.45 7.03 -8.43
C ALA A 525 -2.93 6.98 -8.65
N THR A 526 -2.13 7.08 -7.58
CA THR A 526 -0.66 7.16 -7.69
C THR A 526 0.08 5.88 -7.30
N ASN A 527 -0.62 4.74 -7.28
CA ASN A 527 0.01 3.47 -6.98
C ASN A 527 1.24 3.21 -7.89
N MET A 528 2.32 2.69 -7.31
CA MET A 528 3.59 2.56 -8.03
C MET A 528 3.51 1.68 -9.29
N ALA A 529 2.65 0.67 -9.29
CA ALA A 529 2.49 -0.23 -10.42
C ALA A 529 1.88 0.51 -11.62
N THR A 530 0.83 1.31 -11.42
CA THR A 530 0.28 2.18 -12.48
C THR A 530 1.31 3.20 -12.91
N LEU A 531 2.01 3.88 -11.99
CA LEU A 531 3.01 4.88 -12.35
C LEU A 531 4.18 4.29 -13.14
N ALA A 532 4.67 3.10 -12.78
CA ALA A 532 5.75 2.42 -13.48
C ALA A 532 5.32 1.98 -14.89
N VAL A 533 4.13 1.40 -15.04
CA VAL A 533 3.59 1.05 -16.36
C VAL A 533 3.31 2.30 -17.18
N MET A 534 2.81 3.37 -16.57
CA MET A 534 2.58 4.66 -17.22
C MET A 534 3.89 5.29 -17.69
N ALA A 535 4.96 5.23 -16.89
CA ALA A 535 6.28 5.69 -17.30
C ALA A 535 6.78 4.94 -18.53
N ARG A 536 6.61 3.61 -18.55
CA ARG A 536 7.03 2.73 -19.66
C ARG A 536 6.18 2.89 -20.92
N THR A 537 4.89 3.20 -20.78
CA THR A 537 3.93 3.21 -21.91
C THR A 537 3.58 4.60 -22.43
N LEU A 538 3.45 5.60 -21.55
CA LEU A 538 3.10 6.99 -21.90
C LEU A 538 4.31 7.94 -21.85
N GLY A 539 5.33 7.60 -21.05
CA GLY A 539 6.60 8.32 -20.89
C GLY A 539 6.71 9.06 -19.55
N ALA A 540 7.94 9.27 -19.06
CA ALA A 540 8.22 9.88 -17.76
C ALA A 540 7.66 11.31 -17.60
N ARG A 541 7.63 12.10 -18.68
CA ARG A 541 7.03 13.45 -18.66
C ARG A 541 5.53 13.41 -18.36
N VAL A 542 4.81 12.38 -18.84
CA VAL A 542 3.39 12.18 -18.52
C VAL A 542 3.21 11.88 -17.04
N VAL A 543 4.07 11.03 -16.48
CA VAL A 543 4.05 10.70 -15.04
C VAL A 543 4.27 11.94 -14.18
N ALA A 544 5.26 12.78 -14.51
CA ALA A 544 5.50 14.00 -13.77
C ALA A 544 4.30 14.96 -13.80
N VAL A 545 3.71 15.19 -14.99
CA VAL A 545 2.53 16.05 -15.15
C VAL A 545 1.31 15.43 -14.46
N HIS A 546 1.16 14.11 -14.48
CA HIS A 546 0.07 13.40 -13.81
C HIS A 546 0.14 13.60 -12.30
N ILE A 547 1.30 13.36 -11.68
CA ILE A 547 1.47 13.53 -10.22
C ILE A 547 1.26 15.00 -9.84
N ALA A 548 1.83 15.94 -10.58
CA ALA A 548 1.66 17.38 -10.29
C ALA A 548 0.21 17.84 -10.50
N GLY A 549 -0.45 17.39 -11.57
CA GLY A 549 -1.85 17.69 -11.87
C GLY A 549 -2.76 17.15 -10.78
N LEU A 550 -2.57 15.89 -10.38
CA LEU A 550 -3.33 15.26 -9.32
C LEU A 550 -3.09 15.94 -7.97
N ALA A 551 -1.83 16.22 -7.60
CA ALA A 551 -1.49 16.94 -6.37
C ALA A 551 -2.19 18.30 -6.28
N SER A 552 -2.10 19.11 -7.34
CA SER A 552 -2.70 20.44 -7.35
C SER A 552 -4.24 20.41 -7.23
N VAL A 553 -4.91 19.54 -7.99
CA VAL A 553 -6.37 19.48 -7.97
C VAL A 553 -6.91 18.85 -6.69
N THR A 554 -6.26 17.81 -6.16
CA THR A 554 -6.69 17.17 -4.91
C THR A 554 -6.56 18.11 -3.72
N LEU A 555 -5.48 18.89 -3.61
CA LEU A 555 -5.33 19.92 -2.57
C LEU A 555 -6.41 21.01 -2.68
N ALA A 556 -6.70 21.48 -3.90
CA ALA A 556 -7.75 22.46 -4.14
C ALA A 556 -9.14 21.92 -3.75
N LEU A 557 -9.45 20.68 -4.14
CA LEU A 557 -10.69 20.00 -3.79
C LEU A 557 -10.78 19.73 -2.28
N GLY A 558 -9.68 19.33 -1.64
CA GLY A 558 -9.61 19.13 -0.19
C GLY A 558 -9.93 20.42 0.57
N PHE A 559 -9.33 21.54 0.17
CA PHE A 559 -9.65 22.85 0.75
C PHE A 559 -11.11 23.24 0.53
N ALA A 560 -11.64 23.01 -0.68
CA ALA A 560 -13.04 23.26 -1.00
C ALA A 560 -14.00 22.41 -0.15
N VAL A 561 -13.61 21.16 0.16
CA VAL A 561 -14.39 20.28 1.03
C VAL A 561 -14.34 20.74 2.47
N ASP A 562 -13.20 21.10 3.03
CA ASP A 562 -13.17 21.65 4.38
C ASP A 562 -14.03 22.92 4.49
N TRP A 563 -13.97 23.78 3.46
CA TRP A 563 -14.83 24.96 3.38
C TRP A 563 -16.32 24.59 3.29
N LEU A 564 -16.68 23.57 2.52
CA LEU A 564 -18.05 23.08 2.39
C LEU A 564 -18.58 22.55 3.73
N TYR A 565 -17.81 21.73 4.44
CA TYR A 565 -18.21 21.21 5.76
C TYR A 565 -18.35 22.33 6.79
N ARG A 566 -17.39 23.25 6.84
CA ARG A 566 -17.44 24.42 7.71
C ARG A 566 -18.64 25.33 7.43
N SER A 567 -18.94 25.59 6.15
CA SER A 567 -20.07 26.45 5.75
C SER A 567 -21.45 25.82 6.03
N LEU A 568 -21.54 24.49 5.98
CA LEU A 568 -22.75 23.75 6.35
C LEU A 568 -22.90 23.57 7.87
N GLY A 569 -21.90 23.95 8.67
CA GLY A 569 -21.86 23.68 10.11
C GLY A 569 -21.91 22.18 10.43
N ARG A 570 -21.40 21.33 9.53
CA ARG A 570 -21.38 19.88 9.69
C ARG A 570 -19.96 19.42 9.98
N GLU A 571 -19.82 18.56 10.97
CA GLU A 571 -18.61 17.78 11.17
C GLU A 571 -18.74 16.49 10.35
N LEU A 572 -17.63 16.04 9.76
CA LEU A 572 -17.61 14.74 9.09
C LEU A 572 -17.67 13.65 10.17
N VAL A 573 -18.83 13.01 10.27
CA VAL A 573 -19.02 11.91 11.21
C VAL A 573 -18.60 10.61 10.51
N ALA A 574 -17.53 9.98 11.01
CA ALA A 574 -17.24 8.61 10.65
C ALA A 574 -18.25 7.69 11.37
N ARG A 575 -19.08 7.00 10.59
CA ARG A 575 -20.25 6.24 11.09
C ARG A 575 -19.96 4.79 11.40
N ALA A 576 -18.69 4.45 11.66
CA ALA A 576 -18.27 3.11 12.06
C ALA A 576 -18.86 2.78 13.46
N GLY A 577 -20.14 2.39 13.49
CA GLY A 577 -20.89 2.10 14.72
C GLY A 577 -22.36 2.52 14.68
N GLU A 578 -22.70 3.71 14.19
CA GLU A 578 -24.06 4.28 14.32
C GLU A 578 -25.10 3.59 13.41
N HIS A 579 -24.70 3.03 12.28
CA HIS A 579 -25.61 2.25 11.42
C HIS A 579 -26.06 0.91 12.03
N HIS A 580 -25.46 0.45 13.14
CA HIS A 580 -26.01 -0.65 13.94
C HIS A 580 -27.39 -0.31 14.53
N ALA A 581 -27.67 0.97 14.79
CA ALA A 581 -28.96 1.43 15.32
C ALA A 581 -29.99 1.71 14.21
N ALA A 582 -29.53 2.17 13.03
CA ALA A 582 -30.42 2.50 11.91
C ALA A 582 -30.91 1.27 11.12
N HIS A 583 -30.12 0.20 11.08
CA HIS A 583 -30.60 -1.12 10.66
C HIS A 583 -31.05 -1.91 11.88
N GLY A 584 -32.19 -1.54 12.47
CA GLY A 584 -32.87 -2.40 13.42
C GLY A 584 -33.08 -3.79 12.80
N GLY A 585 -32.53 -4.83 13.44
CA GLY A 585 -32.65 -6.22 13.01
C GLY A 585 -31.35 -6.78 12.42
N GLY A 586 -31.06 -8.07 12.67
CA GLY A 586 -29.79 -8.75 12.41
C GLY A 586 -29.27 -8.84 10.96
N LEU A 587 -29.68 -7.93 10.05
CA LEU A 587 -29.22 -7.84 8.67
C LEU A 587 -27.71 -7.59 8.57
N GLY A 588 -27.16 -6.66 9.36
CA GLY A 588 -25.71 -6.36 9.36
C GLY A 588 -24.87 -7.61 9.69
N PRO A 589 -25.10 -8.26 10.85
CA PRO A 589 -24.47 -9.52 11.18
C PRO A 589 -24.72 -10.64 10.15
N ALA A 590 -25.94 -10.75 9.60
CA ALA A 590 -26.24 -11.75 8.58
C ALA A 590 -25.43 -11.53 7.28
N CYS A 591 -25.35 -10.29 6.80
CA CYS A 591 -24.51 -9.91 5.67
C CYS A 591 -23.03 -10.16 5.98
N ALA A 592 -22.57 -9.87 7.20
CA ALA A 592 -21.20 -10.15 7.63
C ALA A 592 -20.88 -11.65 7.62
N VAL A 593 -21.81 -12.52 8.04
CA VAL A 593 -21.64 -13.97 7.94
C VAL A 593 -21.55 -14.41 6.49
N VAL A 594 -22.48 -13.97 5.63
CA VAL A 594 -22.48 -14.32 4.20
C VAL A 594 -21.20 -13.85 3.51
N PHE A 595 -20.85 -12.59 3.69
CA PHE A 595 -19.65 -12.00 3.10
C PHE A 595 -18.38 -12.64 3.68
N GLY A 596 -18.36 -12.96 4.96
CA GLY A 596 -17.26 -13.66 5.62
C GLY A 596 -17.04 -15.06 5.05
N LEU A 597 -18.11 -15.82 4.79
CA LEU A 597 -18.03 -17.12 4.12
C LEU A 597 -17.52 -16.99 2.68
N LEU A 598 -17.98 -15.99 1.93
CA LEU A 598 -17.50 -15.72 0.57
C LEU A 598 -16.03 -15.31 0.56
N LEU A 599 -15.62 -14.43 1.47
CA LEU A 599 -14.25 -13.96 1.62
C LEU A 599 -13.33 -15.13 2.01
N ALA A 600 -13.76 -15.97 2.94
CA ALA A 600 -13.02 -17.14 3.34
C ALA A 600 -12.91 -18.16 2.20
N ALA A 601 -14.00 -18.38 1.44
CA ALA A 601 -13.98 -19.20 0.24
C ALA A 601 -13.01 -18.65 -0.83
N ALA A 602 -12.99 -17.34 -1.07
CA ALA A 602 -12.06 -16.69 -1.99
C ALA A 602 -10.59 -16.88 -1.55
N LEU A 603 -10.32 -16.82 -0.24
CA LEU A 603 -8.99 -17.07 0.32
C LEU A 603 -8.58 -18.56 0.28
N TRP A 604 -9.54 -19.49 0.19
CA TRP A 604 -9.30 -20.94 0.15
C TRP A 604 -9.36 -21.55 -1.26
N ARG A 605 -9.97 -20.88 -2.23
CA ARG A 605 -10.06 -21.38 -3.61
C ARG A 605 -8.67 -21.44 -4.25
N PRO A 606 -8.26 -22.60 -4.81
CA PRO A 606 -7.06 -22.64 -5.64
C PRO A 606 -7.32 -21.79 -6.88
N ARG A 607 -6.59 -20.68 -7.05
CA ARG A 607 -6.71 -19.89 -8.28
C ARG A 607 -6.11 -20.72 -9.40
N ALA A 608 -6.92 -21.03 -10.41
CA ALA A 608 -6.42 -21.69 -11.61
C ALA A 608 -5.41 -20.75 -12.27
N ARG A 609 -4.18 -21.21 -12.50
CA ARG A 609 -3.17 -20.49 -13.29
C ARG A 609 -3.80 -20.02 -14.59
N LYS A 610 -4.07 -18.71 -14.71
CA LYS A 610 -4.58 -18.10 -15.95
C LYS A 610 -3.52 -18.02 -17.06
N ASP A 611 -2.29 -18.46 -16.79
CA ASP A 611 -1.19 -18.45 -17.75
C ASP A 611 -0.74 -19.87 -18.14
N ALA A 612 -1.35 -20.38 -19.20
CA ALA A 612 -0.64 -21.21 -20.16
C ALA A 612 -1.03 -20.69 -21.56
N PRO A 613 -0.08 -20.18 -22.37
CA PRO A 613 -0.39 -19.92 -23.77
C PRO A 613 -0.80 -21.26 -24.39
N ALA A 614 -1.94 -21.27 -25.07
CA ALA A 614 -2.36 -22.40 -25.88
C ALA A 614 -1.30 -22.62 -26.99
N SER A 615 -0.29 -23.43 -26.70
CA SER A 615 0.61 -23.94 -27.71
C SER A 615 -0.19 -24.89 -28.59
N SER A 616 -0.62 -24.36 -29.73
CA SER A 616 -0.78 -25.04 -31.02
C SER A 616 -1.09 -26.54 -30.95
N GLY A 617 -2.36 -26.88 -31.14
CA GLY A 617 -2.70 -28.17 -31.73
C GLY A 617 -2.14 -28.24 -33.16
N ALA A 618 -1.09 -29.04 -33.34
CA ALA A 618 -0.75 -29.67 -34.60
C ALA A 618 -0.08 -31.01 -34.26
N GLY A 619 -0.65 -32.10 -34.75
CA GLY A 619 -0.49 -33.43 -34.18
C GLY A 619 0.75 -34.23 -34.56
N GLY A 620 0.77 -35.46 -34.06
CA GLY A 620 1.36 -36.61 -34.74
C GLY A 620 2.77 -37.01 -34.32
N ALA A 621 2.85 -38.20 -33.74
CA ALA A 621 3.97 -39.15 -33.76
C ALA A 621 5.19 -38.92 -32.85
N GLY A 622 5.22 -39.72 -31.78
CA GLY A 622 6.36 -40.60 -31.48
C GLY A 622 7.59 -39.98 -30.83
N SER A 623 7.75 -40.20 -29.52
CA SER A 623 8.89 -40.95 -28.98
C SER A 623 8.75 -41.09 -27.47
N ALA A 624 8.79 -42.33 -27.03
CA ALA A 624 8.86 -42.72 -25.64
C ALA A 624 10.27 -42.49 -25.04
N ALA A 625 10.29 -42.46 -23.71
CA ALA A 625 11.33 -43.00 -22.82
C ALA A 625 12.55 -42.13 -22.42
N LEU A 626 12.96 -42.42 -21.17
CA LEU A 626 14.23 -42.16 -20.45
C LEU A 626 14.26 -40.84 -19.64
N ARG A 627 13.90 -40.83 -18.35
CA ARG A 627 14.65 -41.35 -17.15
C ARG A 627 16.13 -40.91 -17.12
N THR A 628 16.40 -39.98 -16.20
CA THR A 628 17.55 -39.83 -15.25
C THR A 628 18.80 -40.68 -15.47
N PRO A 629 20.00 -40.18 -15.12
CA PRO A 629 20.36 -39.88 -13.71
C PRO A 629 20.31 -38.40 -13.34
#